data_AF-A0A7W1SGI9-F1
#
_entry.id   AF-A0A7W1SGI9-F1
#
_cell.length_a   1.000
_cell.length_b   1.000
_cell.length_c   1.000
_cell.angle_alpha   90.00
_cell.angle_beta   90.00
_cell.angle_gamma   90.00
#
_symmetry.space_group_name_H-M   'P 1'
#
loop_
_entity.id
_entity.type
_entity.pdbx_description
1 polymer ?
#
loop_
_entity_poly.entity_id
_entity_poly.type
_entity_poly.pdbx_seq_one_letter_code
_entity_poly.pdbx_strand_id
1 'polypeptide(L)' 'MWAHPVAAQIAAQSSLVGTVTDSGGGVLPGATVVAVNQGTNDTYEATTN' A
#
# COMPACT_ATOMS: atom_id res chain seq x y z
N MET A 1 -4.42 -3.34 -42.76
CA MET A 1 -4.73 -3.64 -41.35
C MET A 1 -4.10 -2.53 -40.52
N TRP A 2 -4.89 -1.74 -39.79
CA TRP A 2 -4.39 -0.62 -38.97
C TRP A 2 -4.44 -1.03 -37.49
N ALA A 3 -3.32 -0.93 -36.77
CA ALA A 3 -3.25 -1.17 -35.33
C ALA A 3 -3.66 0.11 -34.59
N HIS A 4 -4.65 0.01 -33.70
CA HIS A 4 -5.05 1.12 -32.83
C HIS A 4 -4.16 1.11 -31.58
N PRO A 5 -3.68 2.27 -31.10
CA PRO A 5 -2.96 2.34 -29.85
C PRO A 5 -3.93 1.97 -28.72
N VAL A 6 -3.75 0.79 -28.13
CA VAL A 6 -4.43 0.43 -26.89
C VAL A 6 -3.78 1.22 -25.77
N ALA A 7 -4.44 2.27 -25.31
CA ALA A 7 -4.13 2.92 -24.04
C ALA A 7 -4.57 1.99 -22.89
N ALA A 8 -3.83 0.90 -22.68
CA ALA A 8 -3.98 0.06 -21.50
C ALA A 8 -2.85 0.37 -20.52
N GLN A 9 -2.85 1.56 -19.95
CA GLN A 9 -2.08 1.77 -18.74
C GLN A 9 -2.87 2.64 -17.76
N ILE A 10 -3.70 1.98 -16.98
CA ILE A 10 -3.99 2.46 -15.63
C ILE A 10 -3.21 1.55 -14.69
N ALA A 11 -1.96 1.91 -14.41
CA ALA A 11 -1.29 1.40 -13.23
C ALA A 11 -1.87 2.19 -12.04
N ALA A 12 -2.97 1.72 -11.46
CA ALA A 12 -3.51 2.33 -10.25
C ALA A 12 -2.52 2.03 -9.11
N GLN A 13 -1.75 3.04 -8.70
CA GLN A 13 -0.90 2.95 -7.51
C GLN A 13 -1.69 3.49 -6.32
N SER A 14 -2.00 2.64 -5.36
CA SER A 14 -2.57 3.04 -4.06
C SER A 14 -1.47 3.09 -3.01
N SER A 15 -1.44 4.14 -2.19
CA SER A 15 -0.56 4.24 -1.03
C SER A 15 -1.37 4.25 0.26
N LEU A 16 -0.83 3.60 1.30
CA LEU A 16 -1.32 3.69 2.67
C LEU A 16 -0.20 4.30 3.51
N VAL A 17 -0.46 5.47 4.11
CA VAL A 17 0.52 6.21 4.91
C VAL A 17 -0.10 6.58 6.25
N GLY A 18 0.64 6.35 7.33
CA GLY A 18 0.18 6.65 8.68
C GLY A 18 1.29 6.50 9.72
N THR A 19 0.93 6.74 10.97
CA THR A 19 1.81 6.60 12.14
C THR A 19 1.27 5.49 13.03
N VAL A 20 2.14 4.63 13.51
CA VAL A 20 1.81 3.63 14.53
C VAL A 20 2.12 4.24 15.89
N THR A 21 1.14 4.25 16.79
CA THR A 21 1.29 4.76 18.16
C THR A 21 0.92 3.72 19.21
N ASP A 22 1.55 3.79 20.38
CA ASP A 22 1.15 3.02 21.57
C ASP A 22 -0.07 3.65 22.29
N SER A 23 -0.53 3.03 23.37
CA SER A 23 -1.67 3.50 24.16
C SER A 23 -1.42 4.83 24.90
N GLY A 24 -0.17 5.25 25.04
CA GLY A 24 0.22 6.55 25.57
C GLY A 24 0.37 7.64 24.49
N GLY A 25 0.19 7.29 23.21
CA GLY A 25 0.37 8.19 22.08
C GLY A 25 1.82 8.32 21.60
N GLY A 26 2.74 7.51 22.11
CA GLY A 26 4.13 7.46 21.65
C GLY A 26 4.24 6.82 20.27
N VAL A 27 5.10 7.36 19.39
CA VAL A 27 5.38 6.76 18.07
C VAL A 27 6.17 5.47 18.25
N LEU A 28 5.76 4.40 17.57
CA LEU A 28 6.37 3.08 17.67
C LEU A 28 7.25 2.78 16.43
N PRO A 29 8.58 2.97 16.51
CA PRO A 29 9.51 2.58 15.45
C PRO A 29 9.74 1.06 15.46
N GLY A 30 10.13 0.50 14.30
CA GLY A 30 10.40 -0.94 14.16
C GLY A 30 9.18 -1.86 14.19
N ALA A 31 7.95 -1.33 14.19
CA ALA A 31 6.74 -2.15 14.13
C ALA A 31 6.52 -2.70 12.70
N THR A 32 6.20 -3.99 12.61
CA THR A 32 5.76 -4.64 11.36
C THR A 32 4.28 -4.38 11.13
N VAL A 33 3.95 -3.87 9.94
CA VAL A 33 2.58 -3.64 9.47
C VAL A 33 2.32 -4.54 8.27
N VAL A 34 1.24 -5.33 8.33
CA VAL A 34 0.74 -6.16 7.23
C VAL A 34 -0.63 -5.65 6.82
N ALA A 35 -0.76 -5.19 5.58
CA ALA A 35 -2.02 -4.75 4.99
C ALA A 35 -2.45 -5.71 3.88
N VAL A 36 -3.72 -6.10 3.87
CA VAL A 36 -4.32 -6.93 2.83
C VAL A 36 -5.37 -6.12 2.08
N ASN A 37 -5.19 -5.98 0.77
CA ASN A 37 -6.20 -5.38 -0.09
C ASN A 37 -7.32 -6.41 -0.34
N GLN A 38 -8.54 -6.16 0.15
CA GLN A 38 -9.64 -7.13 0.03
C GLN A 38 -10.16 -7.32 -1.42
N GLY A 39 -9.89 -6.36 -2.32
CA GLY A 39 -10.34 -6.43 -3.72
C GLY A 39 -9.40 -7.24 -4.62
N THR A 40 -8.09 -7.22 -4.32
CA THR A 40 -7.07 -7.92 -5.11
C THR A 40 -6.43 -9.10 -4.37
N ASN A 41 -6.61 -9.17 -3.06
CA ASN A 41 -5.93 -10.09 -2.14
C ASN A 41 -4.41 -9.92 -2.08
N ASP A 42 -3.90 -8.76 -2.50
CA ASP A 42 -2.48 -8.43 -2.37
C ASP A 42 -2.11 -8.14 -0.92
N THR A 43 -0.92 -8.59 -0.52
CA THR A 43 -0.34 -8.36 0.80
C THR A 43 0.82 -7.37 0.69
N TYR A 44 0.78 -6.33 1.53
CA TYR A 44 1.82 -5.33 1.67
C TYR A 44 2.39 -5.38 3.07
N GLU A 45 3.70 -5.56 3.18
CA GLU A 45 4.42 -5.57 4.46
C GLU A 45 5.38 -4.38 4.52
N ALA A 46 5.42 -3.70 5.66
CA ALA A 46 6.30 -2.58 5.92
C ALA A 46 6.75 -2.54 7.38
N THR A 47 7.93 -1.97 7.62
CA THR A 47 8.43 -1.67 8.96
C THR A 47 8.46 -0.16 9.14
N THR A 48 7.98 0.33 10.28
CA THR A 48 8.02 1.77 10.62
C THR A 48 9.47 2.21 10.92
N ASN A 49 9.84 3.42 10.47
CA ASN A 49 11.17 4.03 10.71
C ASN A 49 11.35 4.50 12.15
#